data_AF-A0A519JYG3-F1
#
_entry.id   AF-A0A519JYG3-F1
#
_cell.length_a   1.000
_cell.length_b   1.000
_cell.length_c   1.000
_cell.angle_alpha   90.00
_cell.angle_beta   90.00
_cell.angle_gamma   90.00
#
_symmetry.space_group_name_H-M   'P 1'
#
loop_
_entity.id
_entity.type
_entity.pdbx_description
1 polymer ?
#
loop_
_entity_poly.entity_id
_entity_poly.type
_entity_poly.pdbx_seq_one_letter_code
_entity_poly.pdbx_strand_id
1 'polypeptide(L)'
;PIVLQSNVNLHLEDGAMIIFSRDFADYPLVDVSFEGLNTTRCQSPISAKGATNIAITGNGVIDGSGDAWRYVKKGKMTDGQWKELLSKGGVLSDDKKIWFPTESSKKGFTSTGNFNVPEKMTTRAELEKVKDFLRPVMVSLVSCDKVLLDGPTFQNSPAWNLHPLMSSNLILRNLNVRNPWYSQNGDGLDLESCKNVLIYDNTFDVGDDAICIKSGKDKDGRDRGVPTENVIIKNNTVYHAHGGIVIGSEMSGGVKNLHASDCTFIGTDIGLRFKTTRGRGGVVENIWISNVDMINIPAQVIGFNMFYEGNSPIIEEDQSADDEKRVEKQIPVTAETPIFRNVFFKNITATNSYEALSLNGLSEMNLKNIVIEDSYFDTKKALTIVDADGITLKNVKLKYSEGTGATIYNSKNIYLSGLMLESAGKPTIKVVGSKTDNV
;
A
#
# COMPACT_ATOMS: atom_id res chain seq x y z
N PRO A 1 8.93 -14.33 -21.03
CA PRO A 1 8.24 -14.48 -19.71
C PRO A 1 8.10 -15.96 -19.31
N ILE A 2 8.08 -16.26 -18.01
CA ILE A 2 7.83 -17.60 -17.46
C ILE A 2 6.33 -17.72 -17.11
N VAL A 3 5.68 -18.77 -17.60
CA VAL A 3 4.28 -19.08 -17.28
C VAL A 3 4.22 -20.39 -16.51
N LEU A 4 3.91 -20.33 -15.22
CA LEU A 4 3.79 -21.52 -14.38
C LEU A 4 2.52 -22.31 -14.75
N GLN A 5 2.63 -23.63 -14.68
CA GLN A 5 1.54 -24.58 -14.85
C GLN A 5 1.24 -25.25 -13.51
N SER A 6 0.07 -25.88 -13.39
CA SER A 6 -0.28 -26.64 -12.17
C SER A 6 0.76 -27.73 -11.86
N ASN A 7 1.01 -27.97 -10.57
CA ASN A 7 1.95 -28.96 -10.06
C ASN A 7 3.42 -28.68 -10.39
N VAL A 8 3.79 -27.41 -10.62
CA VAL A 8 5.17 -26.98 -10.88
C VAL A 8 5.74 -26.25 -9.69
N ASN A 9 6.96 -26.63 -9.30
CA ASN A 9 7.82 -25.84 -8.41
C ASN A 9 8.98 -25.25 -9.22
N LEU A 10 9.04 -23.93 -9.35
CA LEU A 10 10.21 -23.23 -9.84
C LEU A 10 11.20 -23.06 -8.67
N HIS A 11 12.15 -23.98 -8.57
CA HIS A 11 13.17 -23.97 -7.52
C HIS A 11 14.45 -23.26 -7.98
N LEU A 12 14.92 -22.29 -7.18
CA LEU A 12 16.16 -21.56 -7.41
C LEU A 12 17.20 -21.99 -6.36
N GLU A 13 18.26 -22.65 -6.81
CA GLU A 13 19.39 -23.03 -5.96
C GLU A 13 20.13 -21.79 -5.40
N ASP A 14 20.92 -21.99 -4.36
CA ASP A 14 21.78 -20.96 -3.79
C ASP A 14 22.69 -20.36 -4.86
N GLY A 15 22.69 -19.04 -4.99
CA GLY A 15 23.46 -18.33 -6.01
C GLY A 15 22.85 -18.33 -7.42
N ALA A 16 21.73 -19.02 -7.64
CA ALA A 16 20.99 -18.91 -8.89
C ALA A 16 20.41 -17.49 -9.05
N MET A 17 20.50 -16.95 -10.27
CA MET A 17 19.95 -15.65 -10.61
C MET A 17 19.12 -15.73 -11.89
N ILE A 18 17.84 -15.37 -11.80
CA ILE A 18 16.98 -15.14 -12.96
C ILE A 18 16.97 -13.63 -13.20
N ILE A 19 17.49 -13.19 -14.35
CA ILE A 19 17.42 -11.80 -14.78
C ILE A 19 16.45 -11.73 -15.96
N PHE A 20 15.37 -10.99 -15.79
CA PHE A 20 14.38 -10.82 -16.84
C PHE A 20 14.85 -9.80 -17.90
N SER A 21 14.42 -10.04 -19.13
CA SER A 21 14.80 -9.22 -20.29
C SER A 21 14.40 -7.76 -20.10
N ARG A 22 15.28 -6.87 -20.59
CA ARG A 22 15.05 -5.42 -20.68
C ARG A 22 14.31 -5.03 -21.97
N ASP A 23 14.16 -5.96 -22.90
CA ASP A 23 13.48 -5.71 -24.16
C ASP A 23 11.95 -5.74 -23.98
N PHE A 24 11.30 -4.60 -24.22
CA PHE A 24 9.85 -4.46 -24.16
C PHE A 24 9.13 -5.42 -25.13
N ALA A 25 9.77 -5.83 -26.23
CA ALA A 25 9.20 -6.74 -27.21
C ALA A 25 8.89 -8.13 -26.62
N ASP A 26 9.65 -8.58 -25.62
CA ASP A 26 9.47 -9.90 -24.98
C ASP A 26 8.20 -10.00 -24.14
N TYR A 27 7.54 -8.88 -23.87
CA TYR A 27 6.35 -8.80 -23.02
C TYR A 27 5.17 -8.32 -23.85
N PRO A 28 4.36 -9.21 -24.44
CA PRO A 28 3.19 -8.81 -25.21
C PRO A 28 2.14 -8.15 -24.31
N LEU A 29 1.28 -7.31 -24.90
CA LEU A 29 0.12 -6.78 -24.19
C LEU A 29 -0.89 -7.89 -23.88
N VAL A 30 -1.44 -7.88 -22.67
CA VAL A 30 -2.42 -8.84 -22.17
C VAL A 30 -3.44 -8.12 -21.28
N ASP A 31 -4.65 -8.65 -21.23
CA ASP A 31 -5.69 -8.13 -20.33
C ASP A 31 -5.44 -8.62 -18.91
N VAL A 32 -5.44 -7.68 -17.97
CA VAL A 32 -5.08 -7.89 -16.56
C VAL A 32 -5.95 -7.02 -15.65
N SER A 33 -5.75 -7.16 -14.33
CA SER A 33 -6.16 -6.12 -13.39
C SER A 33 -4.92 -5.40 -12.87
N PHE A 34 -4.96 -4.08 -12.81
CA PHE A 34 -3.89 -3.25 -12.25
C PHE A 34 -4.51 -2.02 -11.58
N GLU A 35 -3.98 -1.63 -10.41
CA GLU A 35 -4.61 -0.61 -9.54
C GLU A 35 -6.12 -0.89 -9.30
N GLY A 36 -6.47 -2.18 -9.22
CA GLY A 36 -7.83 -2.65 -8.96
C GLY A 36 -8.83 -2.48 -10.11
N LEU A 37 -8.40 -2.04 -11.29
CA LEU A 37 -9.23 -1.84 -12.48
C LEU A 37 -8.92 -2.91 -13.54
N ASN A 38 -9.91 -3.29 -14.34
CA ASN A 38 -9.68 -4.12 -15.52
C ASN A 38 -9.01 -3.26 -16.61
N THR A 39 -7.88 -3.73 -17.14
CA THR A 39 -7.08 -2.97 -18.10
C THR A 39 -6.18 -3.88 -18.93
N THR A 40 -5.33 -3.29 -19.77
CA THR A 40 -4.32 -4.00 -20.57
C THR A 40 -2.93 -3.53 -20.15
N ARG A 41 -2.02 -4.47 -19.91
CA ARG A 41 -0.61 -4.21 -19.55
C ARG A 41 0.32 -5.15 -20.31
N CYS A 42 1.62 -4.89 -20.25
CA CYS A 42 2.60 -5.88 -20.66
C CYS A 42 2.49 -7.14 -19.76
N GLN A 43 2.73 -8.31 -20.35
CA GLN A 43 2.71 -9.58 -19.64
C GLN A 43 3.75 -9.59 -18.51
N SER A 44 3.38 -10.13 -17.34
CA SER A 44 4.29 -10.28 -16.21
C SER A 44 5.48 -11.18 -16.51
N PRO A 45 6.70 -10.84 -16.04
CA PRO A 45 7.87 -11.70 -16.06
C PRO A 45 7.59 -13.13 -15.59
N ILE A 46 6.88 -13.29 -14.47
CA ILE A 46 6.36 -14.56 -13.99
C ILE A 46 4.83 -14.46 -13.91
N SER A 47 4.13 -15.44 -14.45
CA SER A 47 2.67 -15.47 -14.41
C SER A 47 2.09 -16.87 -14.21
N ALA A 48 0.90 -16.94 -13.62
CA ALA A 48 0.04 -18.12 -13.59
C ALA A 48 -1.43 -17.67 -13.63
N LYS A 49 -2.28 -18.42 -14.35
CA LYS A 49 -3.73 -18.18 -14.38
C LYS A 49 -4.47 -19.50 -14.25
N GLY A 50 -5.32 -19.62 -13.23
CA GLY A 50 -6.11 -20.84 -13.00
C GLY A 50 -5.28 -22.06 -12.57
N ALA A 51 -4.03 -21.87 -12.17
CA ALA A 51 -3.14 -22.97 -11.80
C ALA A 51 -3.39 -23.44 -10.36
N THR A 52 -3.14 -24.72 -10.09
CA THR A 52 -3.21 -25.28 -8.73
C THR A 52 -1.91 -25.95 -8.34
N ASN A 53 -1.57 -25.91 -7.05
CA ASN A 53 -0.39 -26.56 -6.50
C ASN A 53 0.90 -26.09 -7.19
N ILE A 54 1.17 -24.78 -7.10
CA ILE A 54 2.35 -24.15 -7.68
C ILE A 54 3.26 -23.58 -6.61
N ALA A 55 4.56 -23.60 -6.87
CA ALA A 55 5.54 -23.06 -5.95
C ALA A 55 6.67 -22.31 -6.65
N ILE A 56 7.23 -21.31 -5.95
CA ILE A 56 8.52 -20.70 -6.26
C ILE A 56 9.35 -20.78 -4.98
N THR A 57 10.47 -21.51 -5.00
CA THR A 57 11.20 -21.88 -3.79
C THR A 57 12.71 -21.74 -3.94
N GLY A 58 13.43 -21.82 -2.82
CA GLY A 58 14.90 -21.79 -2.78
C GLY A 58 15.45 -20.39 -2.52
N ASN A 59 16.77 -20.22 -2.45
CA ASN A 59 17.38 -18.96 -1.97
C ASN A 59 18.02 -18.11 -3.08
N GLY A 60 17.72 -18.41 -4.34
CA GLY A 60 18.19 -17.59 -5.46
C GLY A 60 17.53 -16.21 -5.55
N VAL A 61 18.00 -15.43 -6.53
CA VAL A 61 17.54 -14.07 -6.80
C VAL A 61 16.76 -14.03 -8.11
N ILE A 62 15.61 -13.36 -8.10
CA ILE A 62 14.81 -13.04 -9.27
C ILE A 62 14.85 -11.52 -9.43
N ASP A 63 15.38 -11.03 -10.55
CA ASP A 63 15.49 -9.61 -10.88
C ASP A 63 14.59 -9.26 -12.06
N GLY A 64 13.67 -8.33 -11.84
CA GLY A 64 12.69 -7.90 -12.84
C GLY A 64 13.21 -6.95 -13.91
N SER A 65 14.47 -6.48 -13.82
CA SER A 65 15.04 -5.45 -14.70
C SER A 65 14.18 -4.18 -14.79
N GLY A 66 13.44 -3.86 -13.72
CA GLY A 66 12.41 -2.83 -13.72
C GLY A 66 12.93 -1.41 -13.91
N ASP A 67 14.23 -1.17 -13.73
CA ASP A 67 14.88 0.11 -14.03
C ASP A 67 14.82 0.46 -15.52
N ALA A 68 14.65 -0.54 -16.41
CA ALA A 68 14.37 -0.28 -17.82
C ALA A 68 12.98 0.34 -18.06
N TRP A 69 12.05 0.16 -17.10
CA TRP A 69 10.63 0.45 -17.29
C TRP A 69 10.17 1.73 -16.59
N ARG A 70 10.75 2.04 -15.44
CA ARG A 70 10.24 3.08 -14.54
C ARG A 70 10.72 4.46 -14.96
N TYR A 71 9.81 5.43 -14.96
CA TYR A 71 10.19 6.83 -14.98
C TYR A 71 10.81 7.21 -13.62
N VAL A 72 11.62 8.27 -13.61
CA VAL A 72 12.32 8.75 -12.42
C VAL A 72 12.08 10.23 -12.25
N LYS A 73 11.62 10.63 -11.06
CA LYS A 73 11.48 12.04 -10.68
C LYS A 73 12.83 12.59 -10.24
N LYS A 74 13.21 13.78 -10.73
CA LYS A 74 14.48 14.44 -10.42
C LYS A 74 14.66 14.65 -8.91
N GLY A 75 13.60 15.05 -8.20
CA GLY A 75 13.63 15.26 -6.74
C GLY A 75 13.92 13.99 -5.93
N LYS A 76 13.84 12.80 -6.55
CA LYS A 76 14.21 11.52 -5.92
C LYS A 76 15.68 11.15 -6.15
N MET A 77 16.47 12.02 -6.77
CA MET A 77 17.87 11.77 -7.12
C MET A 77 18.76 12.90 -6.62
N THR A 78 19.97 12.56 -6.20
CA THR A 78 21.03 13.56 -6.09
C THR A 78 21.41 14.09 -7.48
N ASP A 79 22.00 15.28 -7.55
CA ASP A 79 22.46 15.85 -8.84
C ASP A 79 23.42 14.91 -9.59
N GLY A 80 24.27 14.18 -8.85
CA GLY A 80 25.17 13.18 -9.41
C GLY A 80 24.43 12.00 -10.04
N GLN A 81 23.49 11.41 -9.29
CA GLN A 81 22.64 10.31 -9.79
C GLN A 81 21.80 10.75 -11.00
N TRP A 82 21.24 11.96 -10.96
CA TRP A 82 20.47 12.52 -12.07
C TRP A 82 21.33 12.68 -13.32
N LYS A 83 22.55 13.23 -13.19
CA LYS A 83 23.48 13.37 -14.32
C LYS A 83 23.89 12.01 -14.90
N GLU A 84 24.10 11.00 -14.05
CA GLU A 84 24.37 9.63 -14.49
C GLU A 84 23.17 9.02 -15.22
N LEU A 85 21.95 9.22 -14.73
CA LEU A 85 20.75 8.72 -15.40
C LEU A 85 20.61 9.32 -16.80
N LEU A 86 20.81 10.63 -16.94
CA LEU A 86 20.75 11.32 -18.25
C LEU A 86 21.83 10.83 -19.23
N SER A 87 22.98 10.35 -18.76
CA SER A 87 24.03 9.83 -19.66
C SER A 87 23.65 8.48 -20.29
N LYS A 88 22.68 7.76 -19.71
CA LYS A 88 22.15 6.49 -20.20
C LYS A 88 21.07 6.65 -21.29
N GLY A 89 20.76 7.89 -21.69
CA GLY A 89 19.73 8.20 -22.69
C GLY A 89 18.38 8.51 -22.04
N GLY A 90 17.28 8.11 -22.70
CA GLY A 90 15.91 8.43 -22.28
C GLY A 90 15.48 9.86 -22.64
N VAL A 91 14.31 10.25 -22.16
CA VAL A 91 13.64 11.50 -22.55
C VAL A 91 13.07 12.22 -21.34
N LEU A 92 13.05 13.55 -21.38
CA LEU A 92 12.57 14.37 -20.26
C LEU A 92 11.14 14.85 -20.48
N SER A 93 10.40 15.03 -19.38
CA SER A 93 9.22 15.89 -19.35
C SER A 93 9.56 17.32 -19.79
N ASP A 94 8.55 18.08 -20.20
CA ASP A 94 8.75 19.42 -20.75
C ASP A 94 9.32 20.39 -19.70
N ASP A 95 8.99 20.19 -18.42
CA ASP A 95 9.55 20.91 -17.27
C ASP A 95 10.89 20.36 -16.77
N LYS A 96 11.40 19.27 -17.39
CA LYS A 96 12.65 18.58 -17.07
C LYS A 96 12.72 18.01 -15.65
N LYS A 97 11.58 17.81 -14.99
CA LYS A 97 11.50 17.22 -13.65
C LYS A 97 11.36 15.71 -13.64
N ILE A 98 10.96 15.10 -14.75
CA ILE A 98 10.76 13.65 -14.86
C ILE A 98 11.55 13.12 -16.04
N TRP A 99 12.27 12.02 -15.82
CA TRP A 99 12.96 11.25 -16.83
C TRP A 99 12.15 10.00 -17.15
N PHE A 100 12.04 9.68 -18.44
CA PHE A 100 11.36 8.51 -18.95
C PHE A 100 12.36 7.65 -19.75
N PRO A 101 12.26 6.31 -19.67
CA PRO A 101 13.12 5.42 -20.47
C PRO A 101 12.96 5.61 -21.97
N THR A 102 11.73 5.86 -22.44
CA THR A 102 11.41 6.01 -23.87
C THR A 102 10.35 7.09 -24.12
N GLU A 103 10.24 7.54 -25.38
CA GLU A 103 9.13 8.42 -25.82
C GLU A 103 7.76 7.75 -25.67
N SER A 104 7.69 6.43 -25.84
CA SER A 104 6.48 5.63 -25.61
C SER A 104 6.03 5.73 -24.14
N SER A 105 6.97 5.61 -23.19
CA SER A 105 6.71 5.82 -21.76
C SER A 105 6.22 7.25 -21.45
N LYS A 106 6.90 8.28 -22.00
CA LYS A 106 6.50 9.69 -21.82
C LYS A 106 5.09 9.96 -22.36
N LYS A 107 4.80 9.47 -23.57
CA LYS A 107 3.50 9.63 -24.22
C LYS A 107 2.36 8.94 -23.46
N GLY A 108 2.61 7.74 -22.93
CA GLY A 108 1.66 7.05 -22.08
C GLY A 108 1.35 7.85 -20.81
N PHE A 109 2.40 8.34 -20.13
CA PHE A 109 2.26 9.16 -18.92
C PHE A 109 1.46 10.44 -19.16
N THR A 110 1.68 11.16 -20.26
CA THR A 110 0.92 12.39 -20.57
C THR A 110 -0.51 12.13 -21.06
N SER A 111 -0.83 10.87 -21.39
CA SER A 111 -2.17 10.47 -21.84
C SER A 111 -3.12 10.10 -20.70
N THR A 112 -2.63 9.97 -19.47
CA THR A 112 -3.42 9.58 -18.29
C THR A 112 -3.79 10.80 -17.45
N GLY A 113 -5.04 10.88 -16.99
CA GLY A 113 -5.53 11.99 -16.16
C GLY A 113 -5.18 11.82 -14.68
N ASN A 114 -5.44 10.63 -14.15
CA ASN A 114 -5.05 10.19 -12.80
C ASN A 114 -4.74 8.69 -12.87
N PHE A 115 -3.70 8.25 -12.16
CA PHE A 115 -3.30 6.85 -12.02
C PHE A 115 -2.74 6.19 -13.30
N ASN A 116 -2.07 5.04 -13.13
CA ASN A 116 -1.19 4.40 -14.12
C ASN A 116 -1.95 3.63 -15.22
N VAL A 117 -3.24 3.92 -15.41
CA VAL A 117 -4.15 3.26 -16.35
C VAL A 117 -4.61 4.28 -17.40
N PRO A 118 -4.31 4.09 -18.70
CA PRO A 118 -4.75 5.04 -19.72
C PRO A 118 -6.26 5.10 -19.89
N GLU A 119 -6.86 6.23 -19.52
CA GLU A 119 -8.30 6.48 -19.71
C GLU A 119 -8.64 6.97 -21.13
N LYS A 120 -7.69 7.66 -21.77
CA LYS A 120 -7.88 8.28 -23.10
C LYS A 120 -7.51 7.35 -24.26
N MET A 121 -6.95 6.18 -23.97
CA MET A 121 -6.52 5.19 -24.96
C MET A 121 -7.12 3.84 -24.58
N THR A 122 -8.12 3.39 -25.33
CA THR A 122 -8.89 2.20 -24.97
C THR A 122 -8.79 1.08 -26.02
N THR A 123 -8.33 1.40 -27.22
CA THR A 123 -8.12 0.37 -28.24
C THR A 123 -6.73 -0.25 -28.14
N ARG A 124 -6.62 -1.54 -28.47
CA ARG A 124 -5.35 -2.27 -28.53
C ARG A 124 -4.30 -1.55 -29.39
N ALA A 125 -4.70 -0.99 -30.52
CA ALA A 125 -3.82 -0.27 -31.44
C ALA A 125 -3.32 1.07 -30.89
N GLU A 126 -4.08 1.72 -30.00
CA GLU A 126 -3.63 2.92 -29.29
C GLU A 126 -2.67 2.55 -28.16
N LEU A 127 -3.02 1.51 -27.38
CA LEU A 127 -2.21 1.01 -26.27
C LEU A 127 -0.83 0.51 -26.73
N GLU A 128 -0.74 -0.10 -27.90
CA GLU A 128 0.55 -0.51 -28.49
C GLU A 128 1.50 0.68 -28.72
N LYS A 129 0.96 1.89 -28.99
CA LYS A 129 1.76 3.11 -29.20
C LYS A 129 2.35 3.68 -27.90
N VAL A 130 1.93 3.16 -26.75
CA VAL A 130 2.39 3.56 -25.41
C VAL A 130 2.76 2.31 -24.58
N LYS A 131 3.11 1.21 -25.24
CA LYS A 131 3.36 -0.09 -24.60
C LYS A 131 4.36 -0.01 -23.45
N ASP A 132 5.43 0.77 -23.62
CA ASP A 132 6.52 0.93 -22.64
C ASP A 132 6.06 1.63 -21.35
N PHE A 133 4.92 2.36 -21.39
CA PHE A 133 4.28 2.92 -20.20
C PHE A 133 3.47 1.87 -19.42
N LEU A 134 2.98 0.84 -20.11
CA LEU A 134 2.10 -0.20 -19.59
C LEU A 134 2.88 -1.30 -18.86
N ARG A 135 3.64 -0.89 -17.83
CA ARG A 135 4.62 -1.71 -17.10
C ARG A 135 3.99 -3.01 -16.55
N PRO A 136 4.64 -4.17 -16.67
CA PRO A 136 4.14 -5.38 -16.04
C PRO A 136 4.31 -5.33 -14.51
N VAL A 137 3.44 -6.00 -13.76
CA VAL A 137 3.79 -6.43 -12.39
C VAL A 137 4.76 -7.61 -12.50
N MET A 138 5.66 -7.80 -11.53
CA MET A 138 6.72 -8.80 -11.65
C MET A 138 6.21 -10.24 -11.58
N VAL A 139 5.41 -10.56 -10.55
CA VAL A 139 4.78 -11.87 -10.38
C VAL A 139 3.26 -11.72 -10.34
N SER A 140 2.54 -12.26 -11.32
CA SER A 140 1.08 -12.21 -11.37
C SER A 140 0.46 -13.62 -11.23
N LEU A 141 -0.27 -13.85 -10.14
CA LEU A 141 -0.90 -15.15 -9.85
C LEU A 141 -2.42 -14.98 -9.77
N VAL A 142 -3.10 -15.23 -10.88
CA VAL A 142 -4.53 -14.95 -11.05
C VAL A 142 -5.36 -16.22 -10.89
N SER A 143 -6.33 -16.22 -9.99
CA SER A 143 -7.25 -17.35 -9.77
C SER A 143 -6.53 -18.68 -9.52
N CYS A 144 -5.42 -18.64 -8.78
CA CYS A 144 -4.63 -19.82 -8.44
C CYS A 144 -5.04 -20.40 -7.08
N ASP A 145 -4.80 -21.69 -6.87
CA ASP A 145 -5.09 -22.37 -5.60
C ASP A 145 -3.88 -23.18 -5.12
N LYS A 146 -3.59 -23.16 -3.80
CA LYS A 146 -2.41 -23.83 -3.21
C LYS A 146 -1.11 -23.30 -3.80
N VAL A 147 -0.76 -22.09 -3.37
CA VAL A 147 0.43 -21.37 -3.83
C VAL A 147 1.45 -21.29 -2.69
N LEU A 148 2.70 -21.63 -2.97
CA LEU A 148 3.82 -21.48 -2.04
C LEU A 148 4.91 -20.58 -2.64
N LEU A 149 5.21 -19.46 -1.99
CA LEU A 149 6.43 -18.68 -2.23
C LEU A 149 7.32 -18.83 -0.98
N ASP A 150 8.49 -19.44 -1.12
CA ASP A 150 9.33 -19.83 0.03
C ASP A 150 10.83 -19.69 -0.23
N GLY A 151 11.42 -18.59 0.23
CA GLY A 151 12.86 -18.33 0.20
C GLY A 151 13.39 -17.26 -0.76
N PRO A 152 12.92 -17.16 -2.03
CA PRO A 152 13.64 -16.35 -3.00
C PRO A 152 13.68 -14.86 -2.68
N THR A 153 14.72 -14.21 -3.21
CA THR A 153 14.72 -12.75 -3.32
C THR A 153 13.98 -12.33 -4.59
N PHE A 154 12.97 -11.47 -4.46
CA PHE A 154 12.32 -10.82 -5.59
C PHE A 154 12.70 -9.34 -5.61
N GLN A 155 13.41 -8.88 -6.65
CA GLN A 155 13.90 -7.51 -6.69
C GLN A 155 13.69 -6.78 -8.01
N ASN A 156 13.77 -5.45 -7.94
CA ASN A 156 13.79 -4.55 -9.10
C ASN A 156 12.58 -4.75 -10.02
N SER A 157 11.36 -4.78 -9.47
CA SER A 157 10.14 -5.04 -10.23
C SER A 157 9.74 -3.84 -11.12
N PRO A 158 9.24 -4.05 -12.35
CA PRO A 158 8.85 -2.94 -13.24
C PRO A 158 7.72 -2.04 -12.68
N ALA A 159 6.79 -2.64 -11.92
CA ALA A 159 5.78 -1.98 -11.10
C ALA A 159 5.66 -2.76 -9.78
N TRP A 160 4.45 -3.22 -9.41
CA TRP A 160 4.24 -4.08 -8.24
C TRP A 160 5.08 -5.36 -8.32
N ASN A 161 5.56 -5.83 -7.17
CA ASN A 161 6.44 -7.00 -7.12
C ASN A 161 5.63 -8.30 -7.11
N LEU A 162 4.88 -8.59 -6.03
CA LEU A 162 4.05 -9.78 -5.92
C LEU A 162 2.56 -9.45 -5.99
N HIS A 163 1.84 -9.97 -6.98
CA HIS A 163 0.39 -9.72 -7.14
C HIS A 163 -0.40 -11.02 -7.27
N PRO A 164 -0.73 -11.69 -6.15
CA PRO A 164 -1.79 -12.67 -6.11
C PRO A 164 -3.16 -11.98 -6.21
N LEU A 165 -3.93 -12.39 -7.22
CA LEU A 165 -5.26 -11.85 -7.52
C LEU A 165 -6.29 -12.97 -7.55
N MET A 166 -7.37 -12.85 -6.77
CA MET A 166 -8.46 -13.83 -6.74
C MET A 166 -8.00 -15.26 -6.46
N SER A 167 -6.89 -15.41 -5.74
CA SER A 167 -6.27 -16.69 -5.44
C SER A 167 -6.59 -17.17 -4.03
N SER A 168 -6.47 -18.48 -3.79
CA SER A 168 -6.76 -19.09 -2.48
C SER A 168 -5.66 -20.01 -1.96
N ASN A 169 -5.60 -20.15 -0.64
CA ASN A 169 -4.66 -21.04 0.06
C ASN A 169 -3.20 -20.70 -0.31
N LEU A 170 -2.76 -19.52 0.11
CA LEU A 170 -1.43 -19.00 -0.19
C LEU A 170 -0.53 -19.00 1.05
N ILE A 171 0.71 -19.39 0.87
CA ILE A 171 1.78 -19.26 1.86
C ILE A 171 2.93 -18.46 1.24
N LEU A 172 3.27 -17.33 1.85
CA LEU A 172 4.41 -16.49 1.49
C LEU A 172 5.34 -16.41 2.69
N ARG A 173 6.52 -17.03 2.60
CA ARG A 173 7.45 -17.08 3.71
C ARG A 173 8.92 -17.01 3.33
N ASN A 174 9.76 -16.59 4.27
CA ASN A 174 11.21 -16.51 4.08
C ASN A 174 11.63 -15.65 2.87
N LEU A 175 10.74 -14.78 2.38
CA LEU A 175 10.99 -13.99 1.19
C LEU A 175 11.82 -12.75 1.52
N ASN A 176 12.62 -12.33 0.56
CA ASN A 176 13.25 -11.03 0.56
C ASN A 176 12.72 -10.21 -0.62
N VAL A 177 11.90 -9.20 -0.37
CA VAL A 177 11.22 -8.42 -1.42
C VAL A 177 11.79 -7.02 -1.46
N ARG A 178 12.45 -6.65 -2.57
CA ARG A 178 13.25 -5.43 -2.66
C ARG A 178 12.94 -4.59 -3.89
N ASN A 179 12.60 -3.33 -3.68
CA ASN A 179 12.55 -2.35 -4.75
C ASN A 179 13.36 -1.12 -4.37
N PRO A 180 14.04 -0.47 -5.32
CA PRO A 180 14.67 0.81 -5.03
C PRO A 180 13.62 1.77 -4.45
N TRP A 181 14.00 2.56 -3.45
CA TRP A 181 13.07 3.46 -2.77
C TRP A 181 12.36 4.49 -3.68
N TYR A 182 12.97 4.81 -4.82
CA TYR A 182 12.42 5.72 -5.83
C TYR A 182 11.54 5.00 -6.88
N SER A 183 11.35 3.68 -6.75
CA SER A 183 10.58 2.85 -7.66
C SER A 183 9.11 3.26 -7.63
N GLN A 184 8.64 3.83 -8.74
CA GLN A 184 7.26 4.27 -8.91
C GLN A 184 6.34 3.04 -8.92
N ASN A 185 5.37 2.97 -7.99
CA ASN A 185 4.53 1.77 -7.77
C ASN A 185 5.37 0.54 -7.48
N GLY A 186 6.44 0.71 -6.70
CA GLY A 186 7.36 -0.34 -6.32
C GLY A 186 6.89 -1.15 -5.12
N ASP A 187 5.59 -1.41 -4.99
CA ASP A 187 4.98 -2.18 -3.91
C ASP A 187 5.62 -3.57 -3.74
N GLY A 188 5.62 -4.09 -2.51
CA GLY A 188 6.15 -5.41 -2.18
C GLY A 188 5.16 -6.54 -2.49
N LEU A 189 4.03 -6.54 -1.79
CA LEU A 189 2.96 -7.52 -1.95
C LEU A 189 1.63 -6.81 -2.09
N ASP A 190 0.94 -7.05 -3.20
CA ASP A 190 -0.42 -6.62 -3.47
C ASP A 190 -1.34 -7.84 -3.40
N LEU A 191 -1.91 -8.09 -2.22
CA LEU A 191 -2.82 -9.20 -2.01
C LEU A 191 -4.25 -8.78 -2.35
N GLU A 192 -4.74 -9.16 -3.52
CA GLU A 192 -5.99 -8.64 -4.06
C GLU A 192 -7.09 -9.71 -4.20
N SER A 193 -8.23 -9.49 -3.55
CA SER A 193 -9.39 -10.41 -3.57
C SER A 193 -9.02 -11.87 -3.23
N CYS A 194 -8.05 -12.09 -2.34
CA CYS A 194 -7.53 -13.42 -2.02
C CYS A 194 -8.14 -14.02 -0.74
N LYS A 195 -8.08 -15.34 -0.60
CA LYS A 195 -8.68 -16.06 0.54
C LYS A 195 -7.74 -17.07 1.17
N ASN A 196 -7.72 -17.12 2.51
CA ASN A 196 -6.90 -18.05 3.31
C ASN A 196 -5.41 -17.89 2.98
N VAL A 197 -4.81 -16.86 3.58
CA VAL A 197 -3.44 -16.43 3.25
C VAL A 197 -2.60 -16.34 4.50
N LEU A 198 -1.38 -16.87 4.43
CA LEU A 198 -0.39 -16.81 5.50
C LEU A 198 0.90 -16.15 4.98
N ILE A 199 1.27 -15.02 5.57
CA ILE A 199 2.43 -14.19 5.20
C ILE A 199 3.34 -14.07 6.42
N TYR A 200 4.49 -14.74 6.43
CA TYR A 200 5.36 -14.72 7.61
C TYR A 200 6.86 -14.88 7.35
N ASP A 201 7.68 -14.40 8.27
CA ASP A 201 9.15 -14.50 8.20
C ASP A 201 9.74 -13.87 6.93
N ASN A 202 9.10 -12.80 6.42
CA ASN A 202 9.57 -12.09 5.23
C ASN A 202 10.22 -10.74 5.59
N THR A 203 11.08 -10.27 4.68
CA THR A 203 11.69 -8.93 4.74
C THR A 203 11.27 -8.12 3.53
N PHE A 204 10.82 -6.87 3.76
CA PHE A 204 10.44 -5.92 2.71
C PHE A 204 11.29 -4.65 2.79
N ASP A 205 11.79 -4.17 1.65
CA ASP A 205 12.49 -2.90 1.49
C ASP A 205 12.17 -2.34 0.10
N VAL A 206 11.16 -1.48 0.01
CA VAL A 206 10.42 -1.20 -1.23
C VAL A 206 10.12 0.29 -1.44
N GLY A 207 9.81 0.66 -2.68
CA GLY A 207 9.55 2.04 -3.08
C GLY A 207 8.11 2.53 -2.89
N ASP A 208 7.19 1.64 -2.53
CA ASP A 208 5.80 1.98 -2.19
C ASP A 208 5.33 1.14 -0.98
N ASP A 209 4.07 0.70 -0.90
CA ASP A 209 3.57 -0.09 0.22
C ASP A 209 4.25 -1.49 0.30
N ALA A 210 4.61 -1.96 1.50
CA ALA A 210 5.26 -3.26 1.69
C ALA A 210 4.29 -4.43 1.59
N ILE A 211 3.25 -4.45 2.44
CA ILE A 211 2.19 -5.46 2.42
C ILE A 211 0.86 -4.73 2.25
N CYS A 212 0.36 -4.71 1.02
CA CYS A 212 -0.84 -3.99 0.62
C CYS A 212 -2.01 -4.95 0.37
N ILE A 213 -3.08 -4.79 1.14
CA ILE A 213 -4.29 -5.61 1.07
C ILE A 213 -5.36 -4.85 0.27
N LYS A 214 -5.79 -5.48 -0.84
CA LYS A 214 -6.68 -4.89 -1.84
C LYS A 214 -7.83 -5.84 -2.18
N SER A 215 -8.81 -5.36 -2.93
CA SER A 215 -9.98 -6.10 -3.40
C SER A 215 -10.69 -5.36 -4.55
N GLY A 216 -9.94 -4.81 -5.51
CA GLY A 216 -10.47 -4.05 -6.63
C GLY A 216 -10.85 -2.60 -6.31
N LYS A 217 -10.99 -1.79 -7.37
CA LYS A 217 -11.20 -0.33 -7.29
C LYS A 217 -12.54 0.06 -7.89
N ASP A 218 -13.21 0.99 -7.22
CA ASP A 218 -14.46 1.63 -7.61
C ASP A 218 -15.49 0.63 -8.17
N LYS A 219 -16.09 0.94 -9.32
CA LYS A 219 -17.14 0.11 -9.93
C LYS A 219 -16.63 -1.31 -10.23
N ASP A 220 -15.44 -1.46 -10.78
CA ASP A 220 -14.87 -2.77 -11.14
C ASP A 220 -14.71 -3.66 -9.90
N GLY A 221 -14.22 -3.10 -8.80
CA GLY A 221 -14.11 -3.83 -7.54
C GLY A 221 -15.47 -4.15 -6.91
N ARG A 222 -16.44 -3.23 -6.97
CA ARG A 222 -17.81 -3.47 -6.50
C ARG A 222 -18.54 -4.54 -7.31
N ASP A 223 -18.43 -4.49 -8.63
CA ASP A 223 -19.00 -5.48 -9.54
C ASP A 223 -18.36 -6.85 -9.33
N ARG A 224 -17.04 -6.89 -9.11
CA ARG A 224 -16.32 -8.13 -8.76
C ARG A 224 -16.85 -8.70 -7.45
N GLY A 225 -17.04 -7.87 -6.42
CA GLY A 225 -17.67 -8.27 -5.16
C GLY A 225 -16.92 -9.37 -4.40
N VAL A 226 -15.62 -9.54 -4.64
CA VAL A 226 -14.78 -10.54 -3.97
C VAL A 226 -13.86 -9.84 -2.97
N PRO A 227 -14.05 -10.03 -1.66
CA PRO A 227 -13.18 -9.44 -0.65
C PRO A 227 -11.84 -10.16 -0.58
N THR A 228 -10.83 -9.50 0.00
CA THR A 228 -9.70 -10.24 0.59
C THR A 228 -10.10 -10.67 1.99
N GLU A 229 -10.04 -11.97 2.29
CA GLU A 229 -10.52 -12.53 3.55
C GLU A 229 -9.65 -13.64 4.15
N ASN A 230 -9.64 -13.72 5.48
CA ASN A 230 -8.91 -14.73 6.26
C ASN A 230 -7.40 -14.68 6.00
N VAL A 231 -6.77 -13.59 6.43
CA VAL A 231 -5.35 -13.32 6.24
C VAL A 231 -4.62 -13.29 7.58
N ILE A 232 -3.49 -14.00 7.67
CA ILE A 232 -2.56 -13.93 8.79
C ILE A 232 -1.24 -13.34 8.29
N ILE A 233 -0.80 -12.26 8.90
CA ILE A 233 0.51 -11.63 8.69
C ILE A 233 1.29 -11.80 10.00
N LYS A 234 2.46 -12.43 9.98
CA LYS A 234 3.19 -12.69 11.23
C LYS A 234 4.71 -12.57 11.08
N ASN A 235 5.39 -11.95 12.03
CA ASN A 235 6.86 -11.98 12.08
C ASN A 235 7.54 -11.48 10.79
N ASN A 236 7.04 -10.37 10.23
CA ASN A 236 7.65 -9.73 9.07
C ASN A 236 8.42 -8.48 9.50
N THR A 237 9.54 -8.22 8.82
CA THR A 237 10.32 -7.00 8.98
C THR A 237 10.15 -6.11 7.75
N VAL A 238 9.83 -4.83 7.97
CA VAL A 238 9.74 -3.83 6.90
C VAL A 238 10.75 -2.73 7.16
N TYR A 239 11.56 -2.42 6.15
CA TYR A 239 12.48 -1.28 6.13
C TYR A 239 11.81 -0.08 5.45
N HIS A 240 12.42 0.49 4.42
CA HIS A 240 11.76 1.54 3.66
C HIS A 240 10.50 0.96 2.98
N ALA A 241 9.37 1.65 3.16
CA ALA A 241 8.15 1.50 2.37
C ALA A 241 7.26 2.74 2.62
N HIS A 242 6.26 2.99 1.77
CA HIS A 242 5.21 3.97 2.05
C HIS A 242 4.27 3.53 3.19
N GLY A 243 4.19 2.22 3.44
CA GLY A 243 3.38 1.64 4.50
C GLY A 243 3.85 0.24 4.88
N GLY A 244 3.90 -0.07 6.17
CA GLY A 244 4.32 -1.40 6.65
C GLY A 244 3.26 -2.46 6.34
N ILE A 245 2.08 -2.30 6.93
CA ILE A 245 0.87 -3.02 6.53
C ILE A 245 -0.15 -1.98 6.08
N VAL A 246 -0.72 -2.20 4.90
CA VAL A 246 -1.61 -1.26 4.23
C VAL A 246 -2.90 -1.94 3.84
N ILE A 247 -4.03 -1.28 4.10
CA ILE A 247 -5.33 -1.68 3.54
C ILE A 247 -5.81 -0.57 2.61
N GLY A 248 -5.99 -0.91 1.33
CA GLY A 248 -6.46 0.00 0.29
C GLY A 248 -5.37 0.51 -0.67
N SER A 249 -5.66 1.48 -1.54
CA SER A 249 -6.93 2.22 -1.62
C SER A 249 -8.03 1.43 -2.31
N GLU A 250 -7.65 0.40 -3.05
CA GLU A 250 -8.49 -0.44 -3.88
C GLU A 250 -9.18 -1.49 -3.01
N MET A 251 -10.12 -1.07 -2.16
CA MET A 251 -10.81 -1.93 -1.18
C MET A 251 -12.31 -2.13 -1.49
N SER A 252 -12.72 -1.93 -2.75
CA SER A 252 -14.13 -1.86 -3.15
C SER A 252 -14.90 -3.18 -3.00
N GLY A 253 -14.23 -4.32 -3.19
CA GLY A 253 -14.78 -5.66 -2.89
C GLY A 253 -14.81 -6.01 -1.40
N GLY A 254 -14.15 -5.22 -0.55
CA GLY A 254 -14.05 -5.38 0.90
C GLY A 254 -12.80 -6.12 1.39
N VAL A 255 -12.48 -5.94 2.67
CA VAL A 255 -11.40 -6.65 3.36
C VAL A 255 -11.91 -7.08 4.72
N LYS A 256 -11.79 -8.37 5.07
CA LYS A 256 -12.28 -8.84 6.37
C LYS A 256 -11.52 -10.01 6.96
N ASN A 257 -11.54 -10.10 8.29
CA ASN A 257 -10.88 -11.17 9.04
C ASN A 257 -9.37 -11.21 8.75
N LEU A 258 -8.67 -10.15 9.16
CA LEU A 258 -7.22 -10.05 9.06
C LEU A 258 -6.61 -10.02 10.45
N HIS A 259 -5.61 -10.86 10.69
CA HIS A 259 -4.78 -10.83 11.89
C HIS A 259 -3.33 -10.52 11.51
N ALA A 260 -2.74 -9.48 12.10
CA ALA A 260 -1.33 -9.20 11.98
C ALA A 260 -0.65 -9.23 13.35
N SER A 261 0.51 -9.88 13.47
CA SER A 261 1.24 -9.88 14.72
C SER A 261 2.75 -10.02 14.61
N ASP A 262 3.44 -9.58 15.66
CA ASP A 262 4.88 -9.77 15.86
C ASP A 262 5.71 -9.13 14.72
N CYS A 263 5.28 -8.00 14.17
CA CYS A 263 5.97 -7.32 13.06
C CYS A 263 6.92 -6.21 13.55
N THR A 264 7.95 -5.92 12.75
CA THR A 264 8.91 -4.84 13.04
C THR A 264 9.03 -3.89 11.86
N PHE A 265 8.81 -2.59 12.07
CA PHE A 265 8.91 -1.56 11.02
C PHE A 265 10.01 -0.54 11.34
N ILE A 266 10.95 -0.35 10.41
CA ILE A 266 12.18 0.41 10.62
C ILE A 266 12.34 1.42 9.49
N GLY A 267 12.02 2.69 9.77
CA GLY A 267 12.16 3.76 8.77
C GLY A 267 11.09 3.76 7.67
N THR A 268 10.01 2.99 7.85
CA THR A 268 8.84 2.99 6.97
C THR A 268 8.07 4.31 7.12
N ASP A 269 7.54 4.88 6.03
CA ASP A 269 6.90 6.20 6.06
C ASP A 269 5.67 6.27 6.99
N ILE A 270 4.76 5.32 6.83
CA ILE A 270 3.64 5.06 7.74
C ILE A 270 3.76 3.63 8.28
N GLY A 271 3.52 3.42 9.57
CA GLY A 271 3.52 2.08 10.15
C GLY A 271 2.34 1.23 9.64
N LEU A 272 1.14 1.54 10.15
CA LEU A 272 -0.11 0.85 9.83
C LEU A 272 -1.03 1.83 9.10
N ARG A 273 -1.27 1.58 7.80
CA ARG A 273 -1.90 2.53 6.88
C ARG A 273 -3.26 2.01 6.39
N PHE A 274 -4.27 2.85 6.49
CA PHE A 274 -5.63 2.56 6.04
C PHE A 274 -6.08 3.70 5.12
N LYS A 275 -6.29 3.40 3.84
CA LYS A 275 -6.57 4.42 2.84
C LYS A 275 -7.81 4.09 2.01
N THR A 276 -8.65 5.07 1.78
CA THR A 276 -9.82 4.99 0.89
C THR A 276 -10.25 6.40 0.49
N THR A 277 -11.16 6.51 -0.47
CA THR A 277 -11.88 7.75 -0.80
C THR A 277 -13.32 7.44 -1.19
N ARG A 278 -14.15 8.46 -1.28
CA ARG A 278 -15.51 8.34 -1.82
C ARG A 278 -15.43 7.84 -3.26
N GLY A 279 -16.39 7.02 -3.67
CA GLY A 279 -16.30 6.35 -4.97
C GLY A 279 -15.84 4.91 -4.84
N ARG A 280 -15.06 4.55 -3.80
CA ARG A 280 -14.61 3.16 -3.58
C ARG A 280 -15.76 2.23 -3.17
N GLY A 281 -16.59 2.63 -2.21
CA GLY A 281 -17.52 1.72 -1.55
C GLY A 281 -16.79 0.68 -0.71
N GLY A 282 -17.37 -0.51 -0.56
CA GLY A 282 -16.73 -1.62 0.15
C GLY A 282 -16.72 -1.47 1.67
N VAL A 283 -16.36 -2.56 2.35
CA VAL A 283 -16.28 -2.61 3.82
C VAL A 283 -14.94 -3.22 4.23
N VAL A 284 -14.21 -2.50 5.08
CA VAL A 284 -13.06 -3.03 5.81
C VAL A 284 -13.50 -3.28 7.25
N GLU A 285 -13.48 -4.55 7.67
CA GLU A 285 -13.89 -4.90 9.03
C GLU A 285 -13.18 -6.11 9.62
N ASN A 286 -13.18 -6.20 10.95
CA ASN A 286 -12.64 -7.35 11.68
C ASN A 286 -11.14 -7.51 11.40
N ILE A 287 -10.39 -6.49 11.82
CA ILE A 287 -8.95 -6.39 11.66
C ILE A 287 -8.31 -6.34 13.05
N TRP A 288 -7.38 -7.25 13.33
CA TRP A 288 -6.68 -7.34 14.61
C TRP A 288 -5.18 -7.25 14.38
N ILE A 289 -4.53 -6.27 14.97
CA ILE A 289 -3.09 -6.03 14.83
C ILE A 289 -2.47 -5.97 16.22
N SER A 290 -1.47 -6.80 16.50
CA SER A 290 -0.88 -6.83 17.83
C SER A 290 0.62 -7.11 17.87
N ASN A 291 1.33 -6.61 18.89
CA ASN A 291 2.77 -6.81 19.05
C ASN A 291 3.52 -6.28 17.82
N VAL A 292 3.47 -4.96 17.61
CA VAL A 292 4.19 -4.33 16.50
C VAL A 292 5.14 -3.28 17.05
N ASP A 293 6.42 -3.46 16.75
CA ASP A 293 7.50 -2.56 17.15
C ASP A 293 7.91 -1.70 15.97
N MET A 294 7.98 -0.39 16.18
CA MET A 294 8.28 0.58 15.13
C MET A 294 9.32 1.61 15.59
N ILE A 295 10.21 1.99 14.68
CA ILE A 295 11.18 3.06 14.93
C ILE A 295 11.37 3.90 13.68
N ASN A 296 11.53 5.22 13.89
CA ASN A 296 11.81 6.19 12.84
C ASN A 296 10.69 6.31 11.78
N ILE A 297 9.42 6.33 12.20
CA ILE A 297 8.28 6.51 11.28
C ILE A 297 8.09 8.01 10.98
N PRO A 298 8.41 8.53 9.79
CA PRO A 298 8.44 9.96 9.48
C PRO A 298 7.06 10.58 9.24
N ALA A 299 6.00 9.79 9.04
CA ALA A 299 4.61 10.26 8.99
C ALA A 299 3.78 9.71 10.16
N GLN A 300 2.80 8.85 9.93
CA GLN A 300 1.92 8.31 10.98
C GLN A 300 2.33 6.91 11.43
N VAL A 301 2.35 6.65 12.74
CA VAL A 301 2.47 5.27 13.26
C VAL A 301 1.21 4.48 12.91
N ILE A 302 0.02 5.03 13.17
CA ILE A 302 -1.26 4.51 12.66
C ILE A 302 -2.00 5.64 11.95
N GLY A 303 -2.29 5.46 10.67
CA GLY A 303 -2.94 6.46 9.82
C GLY A 303 -4.18 5.92 9.11
N PHE A 304 -5.33 6.55 9.35
CA PHE A 304 -6.55 6.37 8.56
C PHE A 304 -6.81 7.65 7.75
N ASN A 305 -6.92 7.49 6.43
CA ASN A 305 -7.24 8.55 5.50
C ASN A 305 -8.38 8.12 4.58
N MET A 306 -9.58 8.69 4.79
CA MET A 306 -10.76 8.45 3.94
C MET A 306 -10.92 9.48 2.81
N PHE A 307 -9.90 10.30 2.53
CA PHE A 307 -9.84 11.31 1.46
C PHE A 307 -8.66 11.07 0.51
N TYR A 308 -8.24 9.81 0.36
CA TYR A 308 -7.02 9.46 -0.38
C TYR A 308 -7.15 9.69 -1.90
N GLU A 309 -6.21 10.45 -2.46
CA GLU A 309 -6.19 10.80 -3.89
C GLU A 309 -4.91 10.34 -4.61
N GLY A 310 -4.09 9.50 -3.96
CA GLY A 310 -2.90 8.92 -4.60
C GLY A 310 -1.56 9.47 -4.08
N ASN A 311 -1.58 10.33 -3.07
CA ASN A 311 -0.35 10.95 -2.58
C ASN A 311 0.59 9.98 -1.83
N SER A 312 1.89 10.26 -1.92
CA SER A 312 2.88 9.64 -1.04
C SER A 312 2.65 10.16 0.39
N PRO A 313 2.86 9.34 1.44
CA PRO A 313 2.81 9.83 2.82
C PRO A 313 3.76 11.01 3.06
N ILE A 314 4.94 10.94 2.44
CA ILE A 314 5.91 12.03 2.42
C ILE A 314 5.71 12.77 1.10
N ILE A 315 4.96 13.86 1.19
CA ILE A 315 4.55 14.68 0.03
C ILE A 315 5.76 14.99 -0.85
N GLU A 316 5.65 14.59 -2.12
CA GLU A 316 6.66 14.84 -3.14
C GLU A 316 6.48 16.24 -3.78
N GLU A 317 7.48 16.73 -4.52
CA GLU A 317 7.46 18.09 -5.09
C GLU A 317 6.27 18.39 -6.02
N ASP A 318 5.68 17.35 -6.62
CA ASP A 318 4.55 17.43 -7.54
C ASP A 318 3.19 17.10 -6.88
N GLN A 319 3.18 16.85 -5.56
CA GLN A 319 1.98 16.51 -4.80
C GLN A 319 1.60 17.64 -3.84
N SER A 320 0.32 17.74 -3.52
CA SER A 320 -0.18 18.71 -2.55
C SER A 320 -1.04 18.03 -1.49
N ALA A 321 -0.81 18.38 -0.22
CA ALA A 321 -1.72 18.01 0.87
C ALA A 321 -3.14 18.59 0.66
N ASP A 322 -3.28 19.59 -0.21
CA ASP A 322 -4.56 20.18 -0.56
C ASP A 322 -5.46 19.23 -1.37
N ASP A 323 -4.89 18.26 -2.08
CA ASP A 323 -5.62 17.31 -2.92
C ASP A 323 -6.47 16.36 -2.06
N GLU A 324 -6.00 16.05 -0.85
CA GLU A 324 -6.67 15.19 0.12
C GLU A 324 -7.40 16.00 1.20
N LYS A 325 -7.76 17.25 0.91
CA LYS A 325 -8.45 18.13 1.85
C LYS A 325 -9.80 17.55 2.25
N ARG A 326 -10.05 17.58 3.56
CA ARG A 326 -11.37 17.34 4.12
C ARG A 326 -12.36 18.37 3.60
N VAL A 327 -13.37 17.88 2.89
CA VAL A 327 -14.56 18.67 2.54
C VAL A 327 -15.62 18.41 3.60
N GLU A 328 -15.90 19.41 4.44
CA GLU A 328 -16.94 19.34 5.47
C GLU A 328 -18.33 19.55 4.86
N LYS A 329 -18.71 18.67 3.94
CA LYS A 329 -20.01 18.66 3.28
C LYS A 329 -20.66 17.31 3.50
N GLN A 330 -21.89 17.33 4.01
CA GLN A 330 -22.69 16.12 4.12
C GLN A 330 -23.06 15.66 2.71
N ILE A 331 -22.56 14.48 2.34
CA ILE A 331 -22.82 13.83 1.06
C ILE A 331 -23.77 12.64 1.34
N PRO A 332 -24.69 12.31 0.43
CA PRO A 332 -25.53 11.13 0.59
C PRO A 332 -24.68 9.86 0.73
N VAL A 333 -25.06 8.99 1.68
CA VAL A 333 -24.49 7.65 1.78
C VAL A 333 -25.03 6.81 0.63
N THR A 334 -24.12 6.21 -0.15
CA THR A 334 -24.44 5.33 -1.27
C THR A 334 -23.62 4.04 -1.18
N ALA A 335 -23.79 3.13 -2.14
CA ALA A 335 -22.92 1.95 -2.28
C ALA A 335 -21.44 2.31 -2.56
N GLU A 336 -21.16 3.58 -2.88
CA GLU A 336 -19.81 4.11 -3.16
C GLU A 336 -19.17 4.77 -1.92
N THR A 337 -19.90 4.85 -0.81
CA THR A 337 -19.39 5.35 0.46
C THR A 337 -18.64 4.22 1.18
N PRO A 338 -17.31 4.33 1.37
CA PRO A 338 -16.52 3.29 2.02
C PRO A 338 -16.79 3.22 3.53
N ILE A 339 -16.65 2.04 4.10
CA ILE A 339 -16.85 1.80 5.54
C ILE A 339 -15.59 1.16 6.13
N PHE A 340 -15.07 1.74 7.21
CA PHE A 340 -14.04 1.15 8.06
C PHE A 340 -14.60 0.97 9.46
N ARG A 341 -14.64 -0.27 9.95
CA ARG A 341 -15.12 -0.56 11.30
C ARG A 341 -14.44 -1.74 11.95
N ASN A 342 -14.50 -1.86 13.28
CA ASN A 342 -14.01 -3.03 14.01
C ASN A 342 -12.53 -3.30 13.72
N VAL A 343 -11.68 -2.32 14.05
CA VAL A 343 -10.22 -2.44 13.93
C VAL A 343 -9.61 -2.33 15.31
N PHE A 344 -8.82 -3.33 15.69
CA PHE A 344 -8.30 -3.50 17.03
C PHE A 344 -6.78 -3.56 17.00
N PHE A 345 -6.14 -2.69 17.77
CA PHE A 345 -4.69 -2.61 17.94
C PHE A 345 -4.34 -2.92 19.39
N LYS A 346 -3.32 -3.75 19.61
CA LYS A 346 -2.86 -4.08 20.97
C LYS A 346 -1.34 -4.20 21.03
N ASN A 347 -0.72 -3.65 22.08
CA ASN A 347 0.74 -3.76 22.24
C ASN A 347 1.49 -3.23 21.02
N ILE A 348 1.22 -1.98 20.65
CA ILE A 348 1.94 -1.26 19.60
C ILE A 348 2.97 -0.36 20.29
N THR A 349 4.23 -0.50 19.89
CA THR A 349 5.33 0.33 20.39
C THR A 349 5.93 1.10 19.23
N ALA A 350 6.00 2.42 19.33
CA ALA A 350 6.67 3.24 18.34
C ALA A 350 7.56 4.30 18.99
N THR A 351 8.76 4.48 18.46
CA THR A 351 9.71 5.48 18.96
C THR A 351 10.31 6.33 17.84
N ASN A 352 10.79 7.52 18.20
CA ASN A 352 11.40 8.49 17.29
C ASN A 352 10.57 8.73 16.01
N SER A 353 9.26 8.86 16.17
CA SER A 353 8.31 8.89 15.06
C SER A 353 7.57 10.24 14.99
N TYR A 354 6.90 10.54 13.88
CA TYR A 354 6.34 11.88 13.67
C TYR A 354 4.97 12.06 14.33
N GLU A 355 3.92 11.37 13.88
CA GLU A 355 2.57 11.44 14.47
C GLU A 355 2.13 10.06 14.97
N ALA A 356 1.64 9.95 16.21
CA ALA A 356 1.23 8.66 16.75
C ALA A 356 -0.01 8.13 16.03
N LEU A 357 -1.10 8.89 16.05
CA LEU A 357 -2.41 8.44 15.59
C LEU A 357 -3.09 9.54 14.79
N SER A 358 -3.41 9.28 13.52
CA SER A 358 -4.24 10.17 12.70
C SER A 358 -5.46 9.39 12.19
N LEU A 359 -6.63 9.63 12.80
CA LEU A 359 -7.87 8.91 12.53
C LEU A 359 -8.86 9.82 11.82
N ASN A 360 -8.85 9.83 10.49
CA ASN A 360 -9.70 10.73 9.69
C ASN A 360 -10.82 9.97 8.96
N GLY A 361 -12.04 10.12 9.47
CA GLY A 361 -13.26 9.56 8.88
C GLY A 361 -14.02 10.48 7.93
N LEU A 362 -15.15 10.00 7.43
CA LEU A 362 -16.09 10.81 6.64
C LEU A 362 -17.21 11.37 7.51
N SER A 363 -17.63 12.60 7.23
CA SER A 363 -18.67 13.30 7.98
C SER A 363 -20.04 12.60 7.96
N GLU A 364 -20.32 11.83 6.91
CA GLU A 364 -21.52 11.05 6.66
C GLU A 364 -21.36 9.56 6.97
N MET A 365 -20.12 9.09 7.17
CA MET A 365 -19.77 7.71 7.45
C MET A 365 -18.52 7.67 8.34
N ASN A 366 -18.74 7.79 9.64
CA ASN A 366 -17.66 7.88 10.60
C ASN A 366 -16.80 6.62 10.62
N LEU A 367 -15.49 6.76 10.90
CA LEU A 367 -14.66 5.63 11.33
C LEU A 367 -15.30 5.03 12.58
N LYS A 368 -15.50 3.71 12.61
CA LYS A 368 -16.33 3.11 13.65
C LYS A 368 -15.65 2.02 14.46
N ASN A 369 -15.74 2.07 15.78
CA ASN A 369 -15.23 1.00 16.65
C ASN A 369 -13.74 0.70 16.39
N ILE A 370 -12.89 1.69 16.63
CA ILE A 370 -11.43 1.54 16.57
C ILE A 370 -10.89 1.52 17.99
N VAL A 371 -10.15 0.46 18.34
CA VAL A 371 -9.67 0.23 19.70
C VAL A 371 -8.15 0.13 19.68
N ILE A 372 -7.49 0.87 20.56
CA ILE A 372 -6.04 0.81 20.79
C ILE A 372 -5.82 0.49 22.27
N GLU A 373 -5.18 -0.65 22.55
CA GLU A 373 -4.89 -1.10 23.92
C GLU A 373 -3.40 -1.29 24.18
N ASP A 374 -2.99 -1.05 25.43
CA ASP A 374 -1.67 -1.43 25.98
C ASP A 374 -0.50 -0.98 25.09
N SER A 375 -0.51 0.27 24.61
CA SER A 375 0.41 0.73 23.56
C SER A 375 1.22 1.97 24.00
N TYR A 376 2.44 2.09 23.47
CA TYR A 376 3.37 3.19 23.78
C TYR A 376 3.85 3.88 22.51
N PHE A 377 3.78 5.22 22.51
CA PHE A 377 4.23 6.05 21.40
C PHE A 377 5.14 7.16 21.92
N ASP A 378 6.36 7.27 21.39
CA ASP A 378 7.28 8.40 21.53
C ASP A 378 7.41 9.12 20.19
N THR A 379 6.66 10.21 20.03
CA THR A 379 6.43 10.88 18.74
C THR A 379 6.59 12.40 18.82
N LYS A 380 6.61 13.10 17.68
CA LYS A 380 6.55 14.57 17.68
C LYS A 380 5.15 15.08 17.98
N LYS A 381 4.15 14.54 17.27
CA LYS A 381 2.72 14.81 17.41
C LYS A 381 2.01 13.60 17.98
N ALA A 382 0.98 13.85 18.80
CA ALA A 382 0.23 12.80 19.46
C ALA A 382 -0.95 12.30 18.62
N LEU A 383 -2.18 12.65 19.00
CA LEU A 383 -3.42 12.04 18.49
C LEU A 383 -4.35 13.06 17.82
N THR A 384 -4.84 12.69 16.64
CA THR A 384 -5.92 13.38 15.93
C THR A 384 -7.07 12.41 15.63
N ILE A 385 -8.30 12.77 16.03
CA ILE A 385 -9.53 12.02 15.75
C ILE A 385 -10.54 12.96 15.09
N VAL A 386 -10.98 12.63 13.88
CA VAL A 386 -11.91 13.43 13.10
C VAL A 386 -12.99 12.54 12.51
N ASP A 387 -14.25 12.93 12.69
CA ASP A 387 -15.42 12.22 12.15
C ASP A 387 -15.39 10.72 12.49
N ALA A 388 -15.24 10.38 13.77
CA ALA A 388 -15.19 9.01 14.27
C ALA A 388 -16.29 8.71 15.31
N ASP A 389 -16.68 7.45 15.45
CA ASP A 389 -17.70 6.96 16.39
C ASP A 389 -17.21 5.68 17.09
N GLY A 390 -17.04 5.72 18.41
CA GLY A 390 -16.61 4.56 19.17
C GLY A 390 -15.10 4.36 19.10
N ILE A 391 -14.31 5.36 19.50
CA ILE A 391 -12.85 5.22 19.60
C ILE A 391 -12.48 4.91 21.05
N THR A 392 -11.74 3.83 21.27
CA THR A 392 -11.30 3.45 22.62
C THR A 392 -9.78 3.44 22.71
N LEU A 393 -9.22 4.19 23.65
CA LEU A 393 -7.81 4.12 24.04
C LEU A 393 -7.74 3.60 25.47
N LYS A 394 -7.15 2.42 25.65
CA LYS A 394 -7.01 1.77 26.96
C LYS A 394 -5.54 1.51 27.29
N ASN A 395 -5.06 2.02 28.41
CA ASN A 395 -3.67 1.88 28.84
C ASN A 395 -2.67 2.33 27.76
N VAL A 396 -2.95 3.47 27.13
CA VAL A 396 -2.10 4.02 26.07
C VAL A 396 -1.22 5.13 26.64
N LYS A 397 0.08 5.09 26.35
CA LYS A 397 1.01 6.17 26.71
C LYS A 397 1.46 6.91 25.44
N LEU A 398 1.15 8.20 25.37
CA LEU A 398 1.56 9.12 24.32
C LEU A 398 2.59 10.10 24.90
N LYS A 399 3.87 9.89 24.59
CA LYS A 399 4.94 10.86 24.80
C LYS A 399 5.12 11.68 23.54
N TYR A 400 5.02 13.01 23.66
CA TYR A 400 5.07 13.91 22.51
C TYR A 400 5.79 15.23 22.78
N SER A 401 6.39 15.81 21.75
CA SER A 401 7.19 17.04 21.86
C SER A 401 6.52 18.30 21.30
N GLU A 402 5.51 18.17 20.43
CA GLU A 402 4.88 19.27 19.71
C GLU A 402 3.35 19.19 19.73
N GLY A 403 2.69 20.36 19.78
CA GLY A 403 1.24 20.46 19.59
C GLY A 403 0.40 20.04 20.80
N THR A 404 -0.78 19.49 20.50
CA THR A 404 -1.81 19.09 21.49
C THR A 404 -1.75 17.57 21.69
N GLY A 405 -1.97 17.10 22.92
CA GLY A 405 -1.92 15.67 23.24
C GLY A 405 -3.04 14.87 22.58
N ALA A 406 -4.23 15.45 22.42
CA ALA A 406 -5.28 14.92 21.56
C ALA A 406 -6.14 16.02 20.96
N THR A 407 -6.46 15.93 19.67
CA THR A 407 -7.50 16.74 19.03
C THR A 407 -8.66 15.84 18.59
N ILE A 408 -9.86 16.14 19.06
CA ILE A 408 -11.09 15.39 18.77
C ILE A 408 -12.08 16.36 18.11
N TYR A 409 -12.47 16.06 16.87
CA TYR A 409 -13.32 16.91 16.05
C TYR A 409 -14.50 16.12 15.45
N ASN A 410 -15.73 16.63 15.62
CA ASN A 410 -16.97 16.01 15.14
C ASN A 410 -17.06 14.49 15.41
N SER A 411 -16.58 14.05 16.57
CA SER A 411 -16.45 12.62 16.88
C SER A 411 -17.25 12.26 18.12
N LYS A 412 -17.69 11.01 18.21
CA LYS A 412 -18.65 10.55 19.23
C LYS A 412 -18.18 9.30 19.93
N ASN A 413 -18.63 9.12 21.17
CA ASN A 413 -18.38 7.90 21.95
C ASN A 413 -16.87 7.59 22.04
N ILE A 414 -16.12 8.56 22.55
CA ILE A 414 -14.68 8.42 22.73
C ILE A 414 -14.43 7.96 24.17
N TYR A 415 -13.68 6.88 24.34
CA TYR A 415 -13.43 6.29 25.66
C TYR A 415 -11.92 6.26 25.92
N LEU A 416 -11.48 7.08 26.86
CA LEU A 416 -10.07 7.21 27.24
C LEU A 416 -9.89 6.66 28.66
N SER A 417 -9.33 5.45 28.79
CA SER A 417 -9.11 4.79 30.07
C SER A 417 -7.63 4.47 30.27
N GLY A 418 -7.01 4.99 31.33
CA GLY A 418 -5.56 4.82 31.52
C GLY A 418 -4.70 5.48 30.43
N LEU A 419 -5.24 6.49 29.74
CA LEU A 419 -4.47 7.31 28.80
C LEU A 419 -3.48 8.18 29.57
N MET A 420 -2.20 8.05 29.24
CA MET A 420 -1.12 8.87 29.79
C MET A 420 -0.57 9.79 28.71
N LEU A 421 -0.63 11.10 28.94
CA LEU A 421 -0.05 12.12 28.07
C LEU A 421 1.22 12.66 28.73
N GLU A 422 2.36 12.54 28.06
CA GLU A 422 3.66 13.03 28.53
C GLU A 422 4.23 14.05 27.53
N SER A 423 4.39 15.29 27.95
CA SER A 423 5.00 16.35 27.13
C SER A 423 5.76 17.35 27.99
N ALA A 424 6.68 18.12 27.39
CA ALA A 424 7.42 19.18 28.10
C ALA A 424 6.50 20.31 28.58
N GLY A 425 5.44 20.61 27.82
CA GLY A 425 4.38 21.53 28.21
C GLY A 425 3.26 20.84 28.99
N LYS A 426 2.31 21.62 29.50
CA LYS A 426 1.09 21.08 30.11
C LYS A 426 0.29 20.28 29.07
N PRO A 427 0.05 18.97 29.27
CA PRO A 427 -0.74 18.19 28.33
C PRO A 427 -2.16 18.72 28.18
N THR A 428 -2.68 18.70 26.96
CA THR A 428 -4.03 19.21 26.64
C THR A 428 -4.76 18.27 25.70
N ILE A 429 -6.07 18.19 25.91
CA ILE A 429 -7.03 17.55 25.00
C ILE A 429 -7.95 18.64 24.49
N LYS A 430 -8.07 18.76 23.17
CA LYS A 430 -8.93 19.72 22.49
C LYS A 430 -10.13 18.97 21.91
N VAL A 431 -11.32 19.28 22.43
CA VAL A 431 -12.59 18.71 21.98
C VAL A 431 -13.39 19.83 21.30
N VAL A 432 -13.70 19.66 20.01
CA VAL A 432 -14.27 20.70 19.15
C VAL A 432 -15.23 20.12 18.11
N GLY A 433 -15.99 20.97 17.42
CA GLY A 433 -16.93 20.57 16.37
C GLY A 433 -18.35 20.38 16.90
N SER A 434 -19.34 20.82 16.11
CA SER A 434 -20.76 20.84 16.52
C SER A 434 -21.41 19.46 16.60
N LYS A 435 -20.77 18.43 16.02
CA LYS A 435 -21.24 17.05 16.02
C LYS A 435 -20.56 16.17 17.08
N THR A 436 -19.69 16.77 17.89
CA THR A 436 -18.98 16.05 18.95
C THR A 436 -19.89 15.78 20.14
N ASP A 437 -19.87 14.56 20.64
CA ASP A 437 -20.75 14.12 21.73
C ASP A 437 -20.13 12.94 22.50
N ASN A 438 -20.36 12.85 23.82
CA ASN A 438 -19.87 11.76 24.68
C ASN A 438 -18.35 11.44 24.50
N VAL A 439 -17.49 12.33 25.01
CA VAL A 439 -16.01 12.23 24.96
C VAL A 439 -15.40 12.08 26.35
#